data_AF-A0A5D0CRH4-F1
#
_entry.id   AF-A0A5D0CRH4-F1
#
_cell.length_a   1.000
_cell.length_b   1.000
_cell.length_c   1.000
_cell.angle_alpha   90.00
_cell.angle_beta   90.00
_cell.angle_gamma   90.00
#
_symmetry.space_group_name_H-M   'P 1'
#
loop_
_entity.id
_entity.type
_entity.pdbx_description
1 polymer ?
#
loop_
_entity_poly.entity_id
_entity_poly.type
_entity_poly.pdbx_seq_one_letter_code
_entity_poly.pdbx_strand_id
1 'polypeptide(L)'
;MKEVPNHNQARPPAGSIREVGRYPIDLTGPHSHTLVIEPGVGSLSIGPAHLGRKADLYVEPDAHIDWTVFDAFATPAGSPWPRFLHYTGSDAGFFDWARERPIEEMTWVPILSADTVADASRSKLHALHVGLDPSGGRLHLQLPKRVDYFRLSMSGDLSRFSADGVRPYSLTLAPSTSRRNNGAPVLLPDLGELHQVTNLTLRNEPLAQPISLECLSRFPNLTSLSLWGNFCDLDQLACQARLTNLELRYMPDLGGLPPLDTLPLLDSFIAFNVEEITGKRLRQQLKTRANTRPWNGYTSVSKLRKPEWWAAEFGRPFSSWPKRLAKLANEAYDVAQAAMAQARSLADAEAAITAFTVRFNTLKGIETVEREDLGEAVRQLSQSDHLIGQPIPEEMAERWFDAARDY
;
A
#
# COMPACT_ATOMS: atom_id res chain seq x y z
N MET A 1 5.24 -28.34 -52.99
CA MET A 1 6.43 -28.17 -52.11
C MET A 1 5.88 -27.72 -50.78
N LYS A 2 5.99 -28.55 -49.73
CA LYS A 2 5.58 -28.18 -48.37
C LYS A 2 6.63 -27.21 -47.83
N GLU A 3 6.23 -25.97 -47.53
CA GLU A 3 7.08 -25.06 -46.77
C GLU A 3 7.27 -25.62 -45.36
N VAL A 4 8.53 -25.83 -45.01
CA VAL A 4 8.97 -26.19 -43.67
C VAL A 4 9.07 -24.87 -42.88
N PRO A 5 8.44 -24.74 -41.69
CA PRO A 5 8.62 -23.56 -40.87
C PRO A 5 10.07 -23.53 -40.38
N ASN A 6 10.77 -22.45 -40.71
CA ASN A 6 12.17 -22.26 -40.35
C ASN A 6 12.26 -21.92 -38.84
N HIS A 7 12.49 -22.93 -38.01
CA HIS A 7 12.58 -22.86 -36.54
C HIS A 7 13.87 -22.21 -36.02
N ASN A 8 14.33 -21.10 -36.62
CA ASN A 8 15.52 -20.42 -36.14
C ASN A 8 15.46 -18.91 -36.41
N GLN A 9 14.46 -18.22 -35.84
CA GLN A 9 14.57 -16.77 -35.69
C GLN A 9 15.50 -16.49 -34.51
N ALA A 10 16.73 -16.04 -34.81
CA ALA A 10 17.62 -15.48 -33.82
C ALA A 10 16.90 -14.35 -33.06
N ARG A 11 17.08 -14.30 -31.73
CA ARG A 11 16.47 -13.25 -30.90
C ARG A 11 16.83 -11.86 -31.46
N PRO A 12 15.87 -10.92 -31.52
CA PRO A 12 16.18 -9.56 -31.96
C PRO A 12 17.29 -8.94 -31.10
N PRO A 13 18.17 -8.10 -31.68
CA PRO A 13 19.21 -7.42 -30.91
C PRO A 13 18.62 -6.59 -29.77
N ALA A 14 19.37 -6.43 -28.68
CA ALA A 14 18.92 -5.66 -27.53
C ALA A 14 18.54 -4.21 -27.93
N GLY A 15 17.38 -3.74 -27.46
CA GLY A 15 16.84 -2.41 -27.73
C GLY A 15 16.53 -2.09 -29.20
N SER A 16 16.42 -3.12 -30.05
CA SER A 16 16.10 -2.97 -31.48
C SER A 16 14.63 -2.65 -31.74
N ILE A 17 13.73 -3.06 -30.86
CA ILE A 17 12.28 -2.83 -30.98
C ILE A 17 11.91 -1.61 -30.15
N ARG A 18 11.35 -0.59 -30.81
CA ARG A 18 10.93 0.68 -30.18
C ARG A 18 9.51 1.08 -30.55
N GLU A 19 8.95 0.38 -31.54
CA GLU A 19 7.67 0.66 -32.12
C GLU A 19 6.54 0.12 -31.23
N VAL A 20 5.39 0.78 -31.35
CA VAL A 20 4.12 0.30 -30.81
C VAL A 20 3.68 -0.89 -31.64
N GLY A 21 3.18 -1.94 -30.98
CA GLY A 21 2.84 -3.16 -31.70
C GLY A 21 2.44 -4.32 -30.80
N ARG A 22 2.17 -5.45 -31.45
CA ARG A 22 1.88 -6.73 -30.83
C ARG A 22 2.98 -7.70 -31.21
N TYR A 23 3.71 -8.20 -30.22
CA TYR A 23 4.91 -9.00 -30.41
C TYR A 23 4.72 -10.37 -29.76
N PRO A 24 4.77 -11.48 -30.51
CA PRO A 24 4.88 -12.79 -29.89
C PRO A 24 6.21 -12.88 -29.14
N ILE A 25 6.19 -13.37 -27.90
CA ILE A 25 7.36 -13.51 -27.04
C ILE A 25 7.41 -14.90 -26.40
N ASP A 26 8.63 -15.33 -26.08
CA ASP A 26 8.93 -16.66 -25.55
C ASP A 26 8.95 -16.68 -24.01
N LEU A 27 7.94 -16.08 -23.37
CA LEU A 27 7.99 -15.77 -21.92
C LEU A 27 8.11 -17.01 -21.02
N THR A 28 7.30 -18.05 -21.27
CA THR A 28 7.30 -19.33 -20.52
C THR A 28 7.56 -20.53 -21.44
N GLY A 29 7.82 -20.24 -22.72
CA GLY A 29 7.93 -21.21 -23.81
C GLY A 29 7.73 -20.53 -25.16
N PRO A 30 8.04 -21.20 -26.28
CA PRO A 30 8.01 -20.60 -27.61
C PRO A 30 6.66 -19.99 -27.97
N HIS A 31 6.64 -18.70 -28.31
CA HIS A 31 5.45 -17.91 -28.69
C HIS A 31 4.29 -18.02 -27.69
N SER A 32 4.61 -18.26 -26.41
CA SER A 32 3.62 -18.50 -25.37
C SER A 32 2.73 -17.29 -25.09
N HIS A 33 3.23 -16.07 -25.37
CA HIS A 33 2.56 -14.83 -25.02
C HIS A 33 2.62 -13.81 -26.15
N THR A 34 1.67 -12.87 -26.16
CA THR A 34 1.71 -11.69 -27.02
C THR A 34 1.86 -10.45 -26.16
N LEU A 35 3.02 -9.80 -26.25
CA LEU A 35 3.26 -8.51 -25.63
C LEU A 35 2.64 -7.39 -26.47
N VAL A 36 1.91 -6.49 -25.82
CA VAL A 36 1.36 -5.28 -26.45
C VAL A 36 2.14 -4.08 -25.93
N ILE A 37 2.77 -3.33 -26.84
CA ILE A 37 3.45 -2.07 -26.52
C ILE A 37 2.57 -0.93 -26.98
N GLU A 38 2.19 -0.06 -26.05
CA GLU A 38 1.37 1.13 -26.29
C GLU A 38 2.20 2.42 -26.20
N PRO A 39 1.79 3.50 -26.90
CA PRO A 39 2.50 4.77 -26.85
C PRO A 39 2.62 5.32 -25.42
N GLY A 40 3.84 5.61 -24.99
CA GLY A 40 4.11 6.25 -23.69
C GLY A 40 4.03 5.33 -22.48
N VAL A 41 3.73 4.03 -22.66
CA VAL A 41 3.68 3.06 -21.57
C VAL A 41 5.08 2.49 -21.32
N GLY A 42 5.65 2.82 -20.15
CA GLY A 42 6.96 2.32 -19.70
C GLY A 42 6.89 1.18 -18.68
N SER A 43 5.68 0.75 -18.33
CA SER A 43 5.40 -0.27 -17.32
C SER A 43 5.00 -1.60 -17.94
N LEU A 44 5.24 -2.69 -17.22
CA LEU A 44 4.76 -4.02 -17.57
C LEU A 44 4.29 -4.75 -16.31
N SER A 45 3.10 -5.33 -16.35
CA SER A 45 2.52 -6.12 -15.27
C SER A 45 2.38 -7.59 -15.69
N ILE A 46 2.92 -8.50 -14.89
CA ILE A 46 2.93 -9.95 -15.13
C ILE A 46 2.36 -10.66 -13.90
N GLY A 47 1.47 -11.62 -14.07
CA GLY A 47 1.00 -12.44 -12.95
C GLY A 47 -0.17 -13.36 -13.28
N PRO A 48 -0.79 -13.99 -12.28
CA PRO A 48 -1.83 -15.00 -12.50
C PRO A 48 -3.14 -14.41 -13.04
N ALA A 49 -3.94 -15.27 -13.67
CA ALA A 49 -5.20 -14.91 -14.32
C ALA A 49 -6.20 -14.17 -13.40
N HIS A 50 -6.17 -14.44 -12.08
CA HIS A 50 -7.07 -13.79 -11.12
C HIS A 50 -6.81 -12.28 -10.97
N LEU A 51 -5.66 -11.77 -11.41
CA LEU A 51 -5.40 -10.32 -11.44
C LEU A 51 -6.27 -9.60 -12.49
N GLY A 52 -6.86 -10.34 -13.43
CA GLY A 52 -7.66 -9.78 -14.52
C GLY A 52 -6.93 -8.63 -15.22
N ARG A 53 -7.62 -7.52 -15.46
CA ARG A 53 -7.09 -6.35 -16.19
C ARG A 53 -5.88 -5.64 -15.54
N LYS A 54 -5.43 -6.09 -14.37
CA LYS A 54 -4.23 -5.55 -13.70
C LYS A 54 -2.93 -6.19 -14.23
N ALA A 55 -3.00 -7.28 -14.99
CA ALA A 55 -1.86 -7.91 -15.63
C ALA A 55 -1.92 -7.73 -17.16
N ASP A 56 -0.78 -7.39 -17.76
CA ASP A 56 -0.59 -7.33 -19.20
C ASP A 56 -0.28 -8.73 -19.77
N LEU A 57 0.45 -9.54 -18.99
CA LEU A 57 0.85 -10.90 -19.33
C LEU A 57 0.44 -11.86 -18.20
N TYR A 58 -0.26 -12.94 -18.57
CA TYR A 58 -0.79 -13.90 -17.60
C TYR A 58 0.10 -15.14 -17.52
N VAL A 59 0.65 -15.43 -16.35
CA VAL A 59 1.49 -16.60 -16.10
C VAL A 59 1.01 -17.35 -14.86
N GLU A 60 1.23 -18.67 -14.81
CA GLU A 60 0.97 -19.42 -13.58
C GLU A 60 1.88 -18.95 -12.44
N PRO A 61 1.42 -19.00 -11.17
CA PRO A 61 2.19 -18.50 -10.02
C PRO A 61 3.61 -19.05 -9.89
N ASP A 62 3.82 -20.32 -10.25
CA ASP A 62 5.08 -21.05 -10.16
C ASP A 62 5.83 -21.17 -11.50
N ALA A 63 5.33 -20.50 -12.55
CA ALA A 63 5.95 -20.53 -13.86
C ALA A 63 7.34 -19.91 -13.83
N HIS A 64 8.31 -20.59 -14.45
CA HIS A 64 9.62 -20.01 -14.74
C HIS A 64 9.50 -18.99 -15.88
N ILE A 65 10.06 -17.80 -15.68
CA ILE A 65 9.98 -16.69 -16.63
C ILE A 65 11.33 -16.47 -17.29
N ASP A 66 11.37 -16.48 -18.62
CA ASP A 66 12.52 -15.96 -19.36
C ASP A 66 12.43 -14.43 -19.45
N TRP A 67 13.06 -13.76 -18.49
CA TRP A 67 13.12 -12.30 -18.45
C TRP A 67 13.90 -11.66 -19.61
N THR A 68 14.79 -12.42 -20.26
CA THR A 68 15.63 -11.90 -21.34
C THR A 68 14.84 -11.63 -22.63
N VAL A 69 13.60 -12.13 -22.74
CA VAL A 69 12.70 -11.78 -23.86
C VAL A 69 12.46 -10.27 -23.94
N PHE A 70 12.62 -9.54 -22.83
CA PHE A 70 12.44 -8.10 -22.79
C PHE A 70 13.68 -7.31 -23.26
N ASP A 71 14.83 -7.94 -23.46
CA ASP A 71 16.07 -7.24 -23.85
C ASP A 71 15.96 -6.56 -25.21
N ALA A 72 15.15 -7.13 -26.11
CA ALA A 72 14.91 -6.58 -27.44
C ALA A 72 14.22 -5.21 -27.43
N PHE A 73 13.56 -4.85 -26.33
CA PHE A 73 12.65 -3.70 -26.27
C PHE A 73 13.30 -2.49 -25.61
N ALA A 74 13.11 -1.32 -26.24
CA ALA A 74 13.55 -0.04 -25.72
C ALA A 74 12.44 1.00 -25.83
N THR A 75 12.51 2.02 -24.98
CA THR A 75 11.68 3.21 -25.12
C THR A 75 12.03 3.94 -26.42
N PRO A 76 11.15 4.84 -26.92
CA PRO A 76 11.50 5.69 -28.07
C PRO A 76 12.80 6.48 -27.88
N ALA A 77 13.16 6.81 -26.64
CA ALA A 77 14.40 7.49 -26.27
C ALA A 77 15.64 6.56 -26.20
N GLY A 78 15.47 5.26 -26.42
CA GLY A 78 16.54 4.27 -26.43
C GLY A 78 16.91 3.68 -25.06
N SER A 79 16.20 4.04 -23.99
CA SER A 79 16.36 3.38 -22.68
C SER A 79 15.78 1.98 -22.69
N PRO A 80 16.28 1.04 -21.86
CA PRO A 80 15.68 -0.28 -21.73
C PRO A 80 14.19 -0.21 -21.35
N TRP A 81 13.35 -1.00 -22.02
CA TRP A 81 11.93 -1.19 -21.69
C TRP A 81 11.71 -2.65 -21.24
N PRO A 82 10.85 -2.93 -20.22
CA PRO A 82 10.11 -1.98 -19.39
C PRO A 82 11.01 -1.30 -18.33
N ARG A 83 10.59 -0.12 -17.86
CA ARG A 83 11.26 0.65 -16.80
C ARG A 83 10.69 0.30 -15.41
N PHE A 84 9.37 0.13 -15.36
CA PHE A 84 8.62 -0.22 -14.15
C PHE A 84 8.02 -1.61 -14.34
N LEU A 85 8.33 -2.56 -13.47
CA LEU A 85 7.79 -3.91 -13.52
C LEU A 85 6.92 -4.19 -12.32
N HIS A 86 5.78 -4.83 -12.55
CA HIS A 86 4.93 -5.41 -11.52
C HIS A 86 4.83 -6.91 -11.76
N TYR A 87 5.26 -7.72 -10.81
CA TYR A 87 5.20 -9.17 -10.93
C TYR A 87 4.53 -9.78 -9.71
N THR A 88 3.56 -10.67 -9.95
CA THR A 88 2.96 -11.53 -8.93
C THR A 88 3.23 -12.99 -9.29
N GLY A 89 4.00 -13.69 -8.45
CA GLY A 89 4.43 -15.07 -8.69
C GLY A 89 5.75 -15.39 -7.98
N SER A 90 6.23 -16.62 -8.09
CA SER A 90 7.37 -17.12 -7.32
C SER A 90 8.73 -16.93 -7.99
N ASP A 91 8.79 -16.60 -9.28
CA ASP A 91 10.05 -16.50 -10.01
C ASP A 91 10.87 -15.27 -9.60
N ALA A 92 12.07 -15.50 -9.05
CA ALA A 92 13.00 -14.46 -8.64
C ALA A 92 14.08 -14.18 -9.70
N GLY A 93 13.95 -14.74 -10.92
CA GLY A 93 14.95 -14.66 -11.99
C GLY A 93 15.21 -13.23 -12.49
N PHE A 94 14.29 -12.30 -12.24
CA PHE A 94 14.49 -10.89 -12.56
C PHE A 94 15.68 -10.28 -11.80
N PHE A 95 16.08 -10.81 -10.64
CA PHE A 95 17.27 -10.34 -9.93
C PHE A 95 18.54 -10.62 -10.74
N ASP A 96 18.65 -11.81 -11.34
CA ASP A 96 19.77 -12.16 -12.20
C ASP A 96 19.74 -11.37 -13.50
N TRP A 97 18.57 -11.21 -14.11
CA TRP A 97 18.39 -10.36 -15.29
C TRP A 97 18.82 -8.91 -15.01
N ALA A 98 18.49 -8.38 -13.83
CA ALA A 98 18.86 -7.04 -13.41
C ALA A 98 20.37 -6.82 -13.23
N ARG A 99 21.21 -7.85 -13.30
CA ARG A 99 22.68 -7.72 -13.22
C ARG A 99 23.24 -7.02 -14.45
N GLU A 100 22.76 -7.39 -15.62
CA GLU A 100 23.23 -6.84 -16.90
C GLU A 100 22.41 -5.62 -17.31
N ARG A 101 21.14 -5.56 -16.90
CA ARG A 101 20.19 -4.52 -17.31
C ARG A 101 19.58 -3.78 -16.11
N PRO A 102 19.79 -2.46 -15.95
CA PRO A 102 19.17 -1.69 -14.87
C PRO A 102 17.64 -1.73 -14.91
N ILE A 103 17.02 -1.84 -13.74
CA ILE A 103 15.57 -1.69 -13.55
C ILE A 103 15.32 -0.51 -12.62
N GLU A 104 14.46 0.40 -13.05
CA GLU A 104 14.14 1.60 -12.28
C GLU A 104 13.22 1.28 -11.11
N GLU A 105 12.19 0.47 -11.33
CA GLU A 105 11.32 0.03 -10.24
C GLU A 105 10.83 -1.40 -10.49
N MET A 106 10.91 -2.21 -9.45
CA MET A 106 10.35 -3.56 -9.41
C MET A 106 9.36 -3.65 -8.25
N THR A 107 8.10 -3.96 -8.54
CA THR A 107 7.11 -4.40 -7.57
C THR A 107 6.94 -5.90 -7.67
N TRP A 108 7.16 -6.62 -6.58
CA TRP A 108 7.05 -8.06 -6.52
C TRP A 108 6.09 -8.48 -5.41
N VAL A 109 5.06 -9.23 -5.77
CA VAL A 109 4.13 -9.88 -4.84
C VAL A 109 4.42 -11.38 -4.90
N PRO A 110 5.36 -11.89 -4.08
CA PRO A 110 5.77 -13.28 -4.16
C PRO A 110 4.67 -14.24 -3.70
N ILE A 111 4.42 -15.28 -4.49
CA ILE A 111 3.57 -16.42 -4.08
C ILE A 111 4.50 -17.56 -3.64
N LEU A 112 4.76 -17.67 -2.34
CA LEU A 112 5.77 -18.59 -1.79
C LEU A 112 5.12 -19.81 -1.14
N SER A 113 5.35 -21.01 -1.69
CA SER A 113 4.91 -22.28 -1.09
C SER A 113 5.83 -22.78 0.03
N ALA A 114 7.07 -22.27 0.11
CA ALA A 114 8.07 -22.58 1.12
C ALA A 114 8.94 -21.36 1.41
N ASP A 115 9.79 -21.45 2.43
CA ASP A 115 10.79 -20.42 2.71
C ASP A 115 11.76 -20.27 1.53
N THR A 116 11.94 -19.05 1.06
CA THR A 116 12.68 -18.74 -0.16
C THR A 116 13.79 -17.75 0.12
N VAL A 117 14.97 -18.04 -0.44
CA VAL A 117 16.10 -17.12 -0.48
C VAL A 117 16.20 -16.53 -1.87
N ALA A 118 16.25 -15.20 -1.96
CA ALA A 118 16.50 -14.48 -3.20
C ALA A 118 17.79 -13.64 -3.07
N ASP A 119 18.61 -13.64 -4.12
CA ASP A 119 19.87 -12.89 -4.15
C ASP A 119 19.78 -11.71 -5.12
N ALA A 120 19.67 -10.50 -4.58
CA ALA A 120 19.71 -9.24 -5.34
C ALA A 120 21.08 -8.53 -5.24
N SER A 121 22.09 -9.18 -4.65
CA SER A 121 23.34 -8.52 -4.25
C SER A 121 24.13 -7.93 -5.42
N ARG A 122 23.93 -8.46 -6.63
CA ARG A 122 24.53 -7.99 -7.89
C ARG A 122 23.54 -7.28 -8.82
N SER A 123 22.28 -7.16 -8.42
CA SER A 123 21.22 -6.58 -9.24
C SER A 123 21.32 -5.05 -9.27
N LYS A 124 21.10 -4.46 -10.45
CA LYS A 124 21.05 -3.01 -10.67
C LYS A 124 19.60 -2.51 -10.54
N LEU A 125 19.08 -2.48 -9.31
CA LEU A 125 17.74 -2.00 -8.98
C LEU A 125 17.79 -0.62 -8.34
N HIS A 126 16.98 0.33 -8.79
CA HIS A 126 16.83 1.61 -8.07
C HIS A 126 15.78 1.52 -6.96
N ALA A 127 14.66 0.83 -7.19
CA ALA A 127 13.63 0.61 -6.19
C ALA A 127 13.07 -0.81 -6.26
N LEU A 128 12.88 -1.43 -5.10
CA LEU A 128 12.21 -2.71 -4.93
C LEU A 128 11.05 -2.55 -3.94
N HIS A 129 9.86 -2.96 -4.36
CA HIS A 129 8.66 -3.03 -3.55
C HIS A 129 8.28 -4.50 -3.41
N VAL A 130 8.15 -5.01 -2.19
CA VAL A 130 7.74 -6.40 -1.94
C VAL A 130 6.46 -6.42 -1.12
N GLY A 131 5.42 -7.05 -1.67
CA GLY A 131 4.12 -7.23 -1.01
C GLY A 131 3.95 -8.65 -0.48
N LEU A 132 3.97 -8.82 0.84
CA LEU A 132 3.85 -10.10 1.54
C LEU A 132 2.41 -10.38 2.03
N ASP A 133 1.42 -9.87 1.31
CA ASP A 133 -0.01 -10.05 1.64
C ASP A 133 -0.50 -11.49 1.45
N PRO A 134 -0.11 -12.24 0.39
CA PRO A 134 -0.51 -13.65 0.26
C PRO A 134 0.15 -14.50 1.34
N SER A 135 -0.64 -15.29 2.08
CA SER A 135 -0.12 -16.27 3.04
C SER A 135 0.86 -17.25 2.35
N GLY A 136 1.96 -17.59 3.02
CA GLY A 136 2.96 -18.48 2.44
C GLY A 136 4.27 -18.50 3.23
N GLY A 137 5.32 -19.01 2.60
CA GLY A 137 6.66 -19.07 3.17
C GLY A 137 7.27 -17.69 3.46
N ARG A 138 8.41 -17.70 4.15
CA ARG A 138 9.22 -16.52 4.45
C ARG A 138 10.11 -16.17 3.28
N LEU A 139 10.40 -14.88 3.12
CA LEU A 139 11.37 -14.37 2.16
C LEU A 139 12.62 -13.89 2.89
N HIS A 140 13.77 -14.45 2.52
CA HIS A 140 15.07 -13.92 2.88
C HIS A 140 15.74 -13.29 1.66
N LEU A 141 16.08 -12.01 1.72
CA LEU A 141 16.61 -11.26 0.58
C LEU A 141 18.04 -10.77 0.84
N GLN A 142 18.98 -11.11 -0.05
CA GLN A 142 20.30 -10.46 -0.07
C GLN A 142 20.21 -9.15 -0.86
N LEU A 143 20.39 -8.03 -0.18
CA LEU A 143 20.21 -6.70 -0.75
C LEU A 143 21.33 -6.30 -1.72
N PRO A 144 21.05 -5.45 -2.73
CA PRO A 144 22.05 -4.92 -3.65
C PRO A 144 23.25 -4.27 -2.94
N LYS A 145 24.48 -4.66 -3.32
CA LYS A 145 25.68 -4.21 -2.60
C LYS A 145 26.06 -2.75 -2.85
N ARG A 146 25.73 -2.17 -4.00
CA ARG A 146 26.04 -0.76 -4.34
C ARG A 146 25.12 -0.17 -5.40
N VAL A 147 24.03 0.44 -4.93
CA VAL A 147 23.31 1.47 -5.68
C VAL A 147 23.10 2.61 -4.68
N ASP A 148 23.77 3.75 -4.90
CA ASP A 148 23.85 4.86 -3.93
C ASP A 148 22.49 5.44 -3.50
N TYR A 149 21.40 4.99 -4.15
CA TYR A 149 20.03 5.43 -3.92
C TYR A 149 19.01 4.28 -3.94
N PHE A 150 19.41 3.05 -3.60
CA PHE A 150 18.48 1.91 -3.55
C PHE A 150 17.37 2.16 -2.52
N ARG A 151 16.10 2.05 -2.96
CA ARG A 151 14.93 2.15 -2.11
C ARG A 151 14.28 0.79 -1.92
N LEU A 152 13.97 0.45 -0.68
CA LEU A 152 13.24 -0.77 -0.32
C LEU A 152 11.88 -0.38 0.26
N SER A 153 10.81 -0.98 -0.25
CA SER A 153 9.47 -0.88 0.31
C SER A 153 8.92 -2.27 0.61
N MET A 154 8.38 -2.46 1.80
CA MET A 154 7.76 -3.71 2.24
C MET A 154 6.32 -3.45 2.66
N SER A 155 5.39 -4.27 2.21
CA SER A 155 4.01 -4.30 2.69
C SER A 155 3.57 -5.72 3.07
N GLY A 156 2.51 -5.82 3.86
CA GLY A 156 1.92 -7.11 4.24
C GLY A 156 2.45 -7.64 5.57
N ASP A 157 2.51 -8.97 5.73
CA ASP A 157 3.04 -9.60 6.93
C ASP A 157 4.58 -9.52 6.97
N LEU A 158 5.08 -8.47 7.61
CA LEU A 158 6.52 -8.19 7.70
C LEU A 158 7.27 -9.23 8.55
N SER A 159 6.59 -10.05 9.36
CA SER A 159 7.25 -11.09 10.17
C SER A 159 7.84 -12.21 9.31
N ARG A 160 7.42 -12.26 8.04
CA ARG A 160 7.89 -13.21 7.03
C ARG A 160 9.09 -12.68 6.23
N PHE A 161 9.58 -11.49 6.53
CA PHE A 161 10.70 -10.89 5.82
C PHE A 161 11.98 -10.89 6.66
N SER A 162 13.10 -11.20 6.03
CA SER A 162 14.43 -10.91 6.55
C SER A 162 15.36 -10.49 5.41
N ALA A 163 16.40 -9.73 5.72
CA ALA A 163 17.35 -9.29 4.72
C ALA A 163 18.76 -9.16 5.28
N ASP A 164 19.73 -9.50 4.43
CA ASP A 164 21.16 -9.30 4.66
C ASP A 164 21.74 -8.37 3.59
N GLY A 165 22.88 -7.75 3.88
CA GLY A 165 23.64 -6.97 2.91
C GLY A 165 23.71 -5.48 3.27
N VAL A 166 23.76 -4.63 2.26
CA VAL A 166 23.95 -3.19 2.47
C VAL A 166 22.60 -2.52 2.73
N ARG A 167 22.55 -1.66 3.76
CA ARG A 167 21.36 -0.89 4.11
C ARG A 167 20.84 -0.10 2.89
N PRO A 168 19.52 -0.08 2.66
CA PRO A 168 18.94 0.76 1.62
C PRO A 168 19.11 2.25 1.97
N TYR A 169 19.07 3.12 0.97
CA TYR A 169 19.05 4.56 1.15
C TYR A 169 17.78 5.01 1.89
N SER A 170 16.64 4.41 1.57
CA SER A 170 15.36 4.62 2.24
C SER A 170 14.57 3.34 2.38
N LEU A 171 13.89 3.20 3.51
CA LEU A 171 13.02 2.08 3.83
C LEU A 171 11.58 2.58 4.00
N THR A 172 10.63 1.95 3.31
CA THR A 172 9.19 2.13 3.54
C THR A 172 8.60 0.84 4.07
N LEU A 173 7.85 0.91 5.18
CA LEU A 173 7.19 -0.23 5.79
C LEU A 173 5.69 0.04 5.89
N ALA A 174 4.88 -0.93 5.45
CA ALA A 174 3.42 -0.90 5.52
C ALA A 174 2.92 -2.27 6.03
N PRO A 175 3.04 -2.55 7.34
CA PRO A 175 2.60 -3.83 7.89
C PRO A 175 1.10 -4.04 7.69
N SER A 176 0.66 -5.29 7.56
CA SER A 176 -0.76 -5.62 7.60
C SER A 176 -1.35 -5.20 8.94
N THR A 177 -2.39 -4.37 8.89
CA THR A 177 -3.18 -3.92 10.03
C THR A 177 -4.64 -4.29 9.81
N SER A 178 -5.36 -4.58 10.88
CA SER A 178 -6.82 -4.68 10.79
C SER A 178 -7.41 -3.34 10.35
N ARG A 179 -8.45 -3.37 9.49
CA ARG A 179 -9.24 -2.18 9.16
C ARG A 179 -9.96 -1.59 10.39
N ARG A 180 -10.06 -2.35 11.48
CA ARG A 180 -10.70 -1.94 12.72
C ARG A 180 -9.66 -1.38 13.71
N ASN A 181 -9.97 -0.22 14.30
CA ASN A 181 -9.12 0.45 15.29
C ASN A 181 -9.23 -0.12 16.73
N ASN A 182 -9.80 -1.32 16.91
CA ASN A 182 -10.04 -1.91 18.23
C ASN A 182 -9.08 -3.02 18.62
N GLY A 183 -8.15 -3.39 17.73
CA GLY A 183 -7.10 -4.36 18.01
C GLY A 183 -5.97 -3.75 18.85
N ALA A 184 -5.19 -4.61 19.51
CA ALA A 184 -3.93 -4.19 20.13
C ALA A 184 -3.00 -3.56 19.06
N PRO A 185 -2.22 -2.52 19.37
CA PRO A 185 -1.33 -1.92 18.39
C PRO A 185 -0.39 -2.93 17.72
N VAL A 186 -0.16 -2.78 16.41
CA VAL A 186 0.79 -3.61 15.68
C VAL A 186 2.21 -3.19 16.03
N LEU A 187 3.00 -4.15 16.52
CA LEU A 187 4.43 -3.98 16.73
C LEU A 187 5.17 -4.47 15.48
N LEU A 188 6.11 -3.66 14.99
CA LEU A 188 6.98 -4.09 13.90
C LEU A 188 7.88 -5.25 14.37
N PRO A 189 8.06 -6.29 13.54
CA PRO A 189 8.97 -7.38 13.84
C PRO A 189 10.42 -6.88 13.87
N ASP A 190 11.33 -7.74 14.31
CA ASP A 190 12.76 -7.49 14.15
C ASP A 190 13.12 -7.59 12.65
N LEU A 191 13.70 -6.51 12.10
CA LEU A 191 14.10 -6.42 10.71
C LEU A 191 15.62 -6.51 10.51
N GLY A 192 16.36 -6.90 11.57
CA GLY A 192 17.81 -7.11 11.52
C GLY A 192 18.58 -5.88 11.05
N GLU A 193 19.41 -6.05 10.02
CA GLU A 193 20.28 -4.98 9.49
C GLU A 193 19.51 -3.77 8.91
N LEU A 194 18.22 -3.94 8.58
CA LEU A 194 17.38 -2.83 8.11
C LEU A 194 17.17 -1.74 9.16
N HIS A 195 17.39 -2.04 10.44
CA HIS A 195 17.40 -1.07 11.51
C HIS A 195 18.46 0.04 11.35
N GLN A 196 19.48 -0.18 10.51
CA GLN A 196 20.58 0.77 10.29
C GLN A 196 20.25 1.91 9.33
N VAL A 197 19.02 2.00 8.81
CA VAL A 197 18.62 3.06 7.86
C VAL A 197 18.58 4.45 8.50
N THR A 198 18.76 5.47 7.66
CA THR A 198 18.65 6.88 8.06
C THR A 198 17.32 7.52 7.66
N ASN A 199 16.61 6.91 6.69
CA ASN A 199 15.34 7.39 6.16
C ASN A 199 14.29 6.29 6.27
N LEU A 200 13.29 6.50 7.13
CA LEU A 200 12.19 5.57 7.36
C LEU A 200 10.85 6.22 7.02
N THR A 201 10.02 5.50 6.28
CA THR A 201 8.60 5.81 6.11
C THR A 201 7.78 4.67 6.68
N LEU A 202 6.90 4.96 7.64
CA LEU A 202 5.87 4.04 8.11
C LEU A 202 4.53 4.44 7.50
N ARG A 203 3.84 3.48 6.90
CA ARG A 203 2.52 3.68 6.29
C ARG A 203 1.49 2.78 6.94
N ASN A 204 0.33 3.37 7.18
CA ASN A 204 -0.87 2.76 7.67
C ASN A 204 -2.08 3.47 7.06
N GLU A 205 -3.26 2.87 7.17
CA GLU A 205 -4.50 3.58 6.90
C GLU A 205 -4.87 4.47 8.10
N PRO A 206 -5.52 5.63 7.88
CA PRO A 206 -5.80 6.59 8.96
C PRO A 206 -6.64 6.02 10.11
N LEU A 207 -7.63 5.16 9.85
CA LEU A 207 -8.51 4.60 10.88
C LEU A 207 -8.36 3.09 11.08
N ALA A 208 -7.30 2.50 10.54
CA ALA A 208 -6.94 1.12 10.82
C ALA A 208 -6.39 0.97 12.26
N GLN A 209 -6.20 -0.28 12.68
CA GLN A 209 -5.41 -0.64 13.86
C GLN A 209 -4.08 0.14 13.88
N PRO A 210 -3.72 0.77 15.02
CA PRO A 210 -2.55 1.63 15.07
C PRO A 210 -1.27 0.81 15.01
N ILE A 211 -0.22 1.39 14.44
CA ILE A 211 1.15 0.88 14.58
C ILE A 211 1.82 1.55 15.78
N SER A 212 2.41 0.77 16.68
CA SER A 212 3.15 1.31 17.82
C SER A 212 4.54 1.81 17.38
N LEU A 213 4.92 2.98 17.90
CA LEU A 213 6.26 3.56 17.65
C LEU A 213 7.34 3.10 18.63
N GLU A 214 7.07 2.14 19.53
CA GLU A 214 8.10 1.53 20.39
C GLU A 214 9.27 0.93 19.56
N CYS A 215 8.99 0.52 18.32
CA CYS A 215 9.99 0.02 17.39
C CYS A 215 11.09 1.05 17.04
N LEU A 216 10.84 2.35 17.21
CA LEU A 216 11.81 3.40 16.85
C LEU A 216 13.11 3.31 17.64
N SER A 217 13.07 2.73 18.85
CA SER A 217 14.28 2.44 19.65
C SER A 217 15.28 1.54 18.92
N ARG A 218 14.80 0.72 17.96
CA ARG A 218 15.63 -0.16 17.13
C ARG A 218 16.31 0.57 15.97
N PHE A 219 15.97 1.83 15.67
CA PHE A 219 16.54 2.59 14.53
C PHE A 219 17.52 3.68 15.00
N PRO A 220 18.75 3.34 15.44
CA PRO A 220 19.66 4.29 16.11
C PRO A 220 20.25 5.39 15.20
N ASN A 221 20.12 5.22 13.87
CA ASN A 221 20.70 6.13 12.87
C ASN A 221 19.66 7.01 12.18
N LEU A 222 18.42 7.00 12.65
CA LEU A 222 17.32 7.69 11.99
C LEU A 222 17.52 9.22 12.00
N THR A 223 17.52 9.81 10.81
CA THR A 223 17.58 11.27 10.62
C THR A 223 16.33 11.82 9.94
N SER A 224 15.60 10.98 9.19
CA SER A 224 14.35 11.35 8.52
C SER A 224 13.27 10.32 8.76
N LEU A 225 12.13 10.76 9.29
CA LEU A 225 10.97 9.91 9.58
C LEU A 225 9.72 10.48 8.91
N SER A 226 8.97 9.62 8.22
CA SER A 226 7.67 9.95 7.66
C SER A 226 6.62 8.98 8.18
N LEU A 227 5.58 9.49 8.83
CA LEU A 227 4.47 8.73 9.39
C LEU A 227 3.21 9.03 8.60
N TRP A 228 2.57 8.00 8.05
CA TRP A 228 1.33 8.10 7.27
C TRP A 228 0.25 7.22 7.90
N GLY A 229 -0.86 7.78 8.38
CA GLY A 229 -1.98 7.02 8.94
C GLY A 229 -2.01 6.96 10.47
N ASN A 230 -2.50 5.84 11.02
CA ASN A 230 -2.73 5.68 12.47
C ASN A 230 -1.52 5.12 13.23
N PHE A 231 -1.12 5.78 14.33
CA PHE A 231 0.00 5.39 15.18
C PHE A 231 -0.28 5.66 16.66
N CYS A 232 0.35 4.92 17.55
CA CYS A 232 0.38 5.19 18.99
C CYS A 232 1.82 5.33 19.51
N ASP A 233 1.98 5.62 20.80
CA ASP A 233 3.27 5.79 21.48
C ASP A 233 4.13 6.89 20.84
N LEU A 234 3.50 8.01 20.46
CA LEU A 234 4.18 9.12 19.81
C LEU A 234 5.23 9.80 20.70
N ASP A 235 5.17 9.60 22.02
CA ASP A 235 6.16 10.04 23.00
C ASP A 235 7.55 9.45 22.72
N GLN A 236 7.62 8.27 22.08
CA GLN A 236 8.87 7.63 21.68
C GLN A 236 9.70 8.47 20.70
N LEU A 237 9.07 9.44 20.01
CA LEU A 237 9.79 10.40 19.17
C LEU A 237 10.78 11.24 19.97
N ALA A 238 10.54 11.50 21.27
CA ALA A 238 11.46 12.28 22.09
C ALA A 238 12.85 11.62 22.24
N CYS A 239 12.94 10.30 22.05
CA CYS A 239 14.20 9.57 22.07
C CYS A 239 15.00 9.69 20.76
N GLN A 240 14.41 10.26 19.70
CA GLN A 240 15.03 10.38 18.37
C GLN A 240 15.82 11.69 18.21
N ALA A 241 16.81 11.90 19.07
CA ALA A 241 17.58 13.15 19.14
C ALA A 241 18.32 13.52 17.84
N ARG A 242 18.52 12.56 16.93
CA ARG A 242 19.20 12.74 15.64
C ARG A 242 18.28 13.17 14.50
N LEU A 243 16.97 13.19 14.74
CA LEU A 243 15.97 13.47 13.71
C LEU A 243 16.09 14.92 13.22
N THR A 244 16.35 15.08 11.92
CA THR A 244 16.43 16.38 11.24
C THR A 244 15.20 16.66 10.39
N ASN A 245 14.47 15.62 9.97
CA ASN A 245 13.22 15.72 9.21
C ASN A 245 12.13 14.83 9.81
N LEU A 246 10.95 15.41 10.02
CA LEU A 246 9.76 14.69 10.48
C LEU A 246 8.54 15.06 9.64
N GLU A 247 7.87 14.07 9.08
CA GLU A 247 6.61 14.23 8.37
C GLU A 247 5.48 13.45 9.04
N LEU A 248 4.38 14.12 9.31
CA LEU A 248 3.14 13.58 9.86
C LEU A 248 2.04 13.77 8.82
N ARG A 249 1.50 12.66 8.31
CA ARG A 249 0.54 12.70 7.20
C ARG A 249 -0.65 11.82 7.50
N TYR A 250 -1.84 12.35 7.25
CA TYR A 250 -3.07 11.60 7.43
C TYR A 250 -3.25 10.98 8.83
N MET A 251 -2.86 11.71 9.89
CA MET A 251 -2.88 11.22 11.28
C MET A 251 -4.11 11.75 12.02
N PRO A 252 -5.11 10.90 12.33
CA PRO A 252 -6.34 11.35 13.01
C PRO A 252 -6.16 11.55 14.52
N ASP A 253 -5.09 11.02 15.09
CA ASP A 253 -4.70 11.21 16.49
C ASP A 253 -3.22 11.57 16.56
N LEU A 254 -2.92 12.60 17.35
CA LEU A 254 -1.58 13.07 17.67
C LEU A 254 -1.34 13.09 19.19
N GLY A 255 -2.17 12.38 19.96
CA GLY A 255 -2.02 12.17 21.39
C GLY A 255 -0.63 11.63 21.73
N GLY A 256 -0.03 12.16 22.79
CA GLY A 256 1.33 11.79 23.20
C GLY A 256 2.45 12.40 22.36
N LEU A 257 2.17 13.08 21.24
CA LEU A 257 3.22 13.72 20.44
C LEU A 257 3.99 14.76 21.29
N PRO A 258 5.32 14.61 21.43
CA PRO A 258 6.12 15.52 22.24
C PRO A 258 6.22 16.90 21.58
N PRO A 259 6.53 17.95 22.36
CA PRO A 259 6.86 19.26 21.80
C PRO A 259 8.03 19.19 20.81
N LEU A 260 7.99 19.99 19.73
CA LEU A 260 9.02 19.95 18.69
C LEU A 260 10.42 20.36 19.18
N ASP A 261 10.54 21.09 20.29
CA ASP A 261 11.82 21.47 20.89
C ASP A 261 12.54 20.30 21.58
N THR A 262 11.84 19.20 21.85
CA THR A 262 12.44 17.93 22.30
C THR A 262 13.31 17.28 21.22
N LEU A 263 13.15 17.69 19.96
CA LEU A 263 13.93 17.24 18.80
C LEU A 263 14.94 18.34 18.41
N PRO A 264 16.11 18.40 19.08
CA PRO A 264 17.01 19.55 18.96
C PRO A 264 17.62 19.70 17.57
N LEU A 265 17.69 18.64 16.75
CA LEU A 265 18.25 18.72 15.40
C LEU A 265 17.19 18.88 14.30
N LEU A 266 15.90 18.90 14.65
CA LEU A 266 14.82 18.98 13.69
C LEU A 266 14.87 20.32 12.95
N ASP A 267 15.05 20.27 11.63
CA ASP A 267 15.16 21.46 10.77
C ASP A 267 14.19 21.43 9.56
N SER A 268 13.48 20.33 9.36
CA SER A 268 12.39 20.19 8.39
C SER A 268 11.19 19.50 9.07
N PHE A 269 9.99 20.01 8.85
CA PHE A 269 8.78 19.48 9.49
C PHE A 269 7.53 19.66 8.64
N ILE A 270 6.81 18.58 8.37
CA ILE A 270 5.54 18.62 7.66
C ILE A 270 4.47 17.98 8.51
N ALA A 271 3.35 18.67 8.72
CA ALA A 271 2.10 18.06 9.15
C ALA A 271 0.99 18.37 8.13
N PHE A 272 0.45 17.34 7.50
CA PHE A 272 -0.56 17.48 6.45
C PHE A 272 -1.72 16.51 6.66
N ASN A 273 -2.96 17.02 6.67
CA ASN A 273 -4.13 16.23 7.08
C ASN A 273 -3.86 15.60 8.45
N VAL A 274 -3.83 16.43 9.49
CA VAL A 274 -3.66 15.96 10.87
C VAL A 274 -4.80 16.48 11.74
N GLU A 275 -4.98 15.87 12.89
CA GLU A 275 -5.98 16.32 13.86
C GLU A 275 -5.80 17.79 14.27
N GLU A 276 -6.94 18.46 14.51
CA GLU A 276 -7.00 19.92 14.61
C GLU A 276 -6.32 20.51 15.84
N ILE A 277 -6.47 19.89 17.01
CA ILE A 277 -6.05 20.44 18.31
C ILE A 277 -4.53 20.47 18.39
N THR A 278 -3.85 19.33 18.28
CA THR A 278 -2.39 19.27 18.26
C THR A 278 -1.84 19.92 16.99
N GLY A 279 -2.54 19.85 15.86
CA GLY A 279 -2.15 20.58 14.65
C GLY A 279 -2.06 22.11 14.86
N LYS A 280 -3.01 22.71 15.60
CA LYS A 280 -2.92 24.14 16.00
C LYS A 280 -1.74 24.38 16.93
N ARG A 281 -1.49 23.49 17.89
CA ARG A 281 -0.32 23.56 18.80
C ARG A 281 1.00 23.51 18.02
N LEU A 282 1.14 22.61 17.06
CA LEU A 282 2.31 22.47 16.20
C LEU A 282 2.57 23.75 15.39
N ARG A 283 1.53 24.37 14.81
CA ARG A 283 1.67 25.68 14.14
C ARG A 283 2.27 26.74 15.06
N GLN A 284 1.83 26.78 16.32
CA GLN A 284 2.35 27.74 17.28
C GLN A 284 3.81 27.43 17.65
N GLN A 285 4.16 26.16 17.81
CA GLN A 285 5.55 25.74 18.07
C GLN A 285 6.47 26.09 16.91
N LEU A 286 6.05 25.89 15.65
CA LEU A 286 6.83 26.30 14.48
C LEU A 286 7.16 27.79 14.48
N LYS A 287 6.16 28.64 14.76
CA LYS A 287 6.31 30.10 14.84
C LYS A 287 7.22 30.51 16.00
N THR A 288 7.01 29.90 17.17
CA THR A 288 7.76 30.23 18.39
C THR A 288 9.24 29.87 18.22
N ARG A 289 9.53 28.68 17.69
CA ARG A 289 10.91 28.26 17.38
C ARG A 289 11.54 29.17 16.33
N ALA A 290 10.82 29.57 15.29
CA ALA A 290 11.36 30.44 14.23
C ALA A 290 11.89 31.80 14.77
N ASN A 291 11.36 32.28 15.90
CA ASN A 291 11.84 33.51 16.55
C ASN A 291 13.20 33.34 17.25
N THR A 292 13.58 32.12 17.64
CA THR A 292 14.81 31.82 18.38
C THR A 292 15.84 31.06 17.53
N ARG A 293 15.38 30.22 16.63
CA ARG A 293 16.17 29.47 15.65
C ARG A 293 15.38 29.33 14.34
N PRO A 294 15.85 29.95 13.24
CA PRO A 294 15.27 29.76 11.92
C PRO A 294 15.27 28.29 11.48
N TRP A 295 14.33 27.94 10.62
CA TRP A 295 14.28 26.62 9.98
C TRP A 295 15.18 26.62 8.74
N ASN A 296 16.04 25.61 8.63
CA ASN A 296 16.91 25.44 7.45
C ASN A 296 16.21 24.65 6.32
N GLY A 297 15.20 23.85 6.67
CA GLY A 297 14.40 23.06 5.74
C GLY A 297 12.97 23.58 5.59
N TYR A 298 12.18 22.85 4.82
CA TYR A 298 10.78 23.17 4.60
C TYR A 298 9.96 22.91 5.86
N THR A 299 9.09 23.86 6.23
CA THR A 299 8.14 23.66 7.32
C THR A 299 6.73 24.02 6.92
N SER A 300 5.77 23.17 7.29
CA SER A 300 4.35 23.41 7.03
C SER A 300 3.46 22.61 7.97
N VAL A 301 2.38 23.25 8.42
CA VAL A 301 1.26 22.56 9.07
C VAL A 301 -0.03 22.99 8.37
N SER A 302 -0.66 22.07 7.64
CA SER A 302 -1.78 22.37 6.77
C SER A 302 -2.87 21.29 6.82
N LYS A 303 -4.08 21.69 6.43
CA LYS A 303 -5.28 20.84 6.42
C LYS A 303 -5.55 20.19 7.79
N LEU A 304 -5.88 21.01 8.77
CA LEU A 304 -6.29 20.54 10.09
C LEU A 304 -7.70 19.95 10.03
N ARG A 305 -7.89 18.75 10.60
CA ARG A 305 -9.11 17.96 10.46
C ARG A 305 -9.73 17.66 11.82
N LYS A 306 -11.05 17.75 11.87
CA LYS A 306 -11.83 17.33 13.04
C LYS A 306 -12.13 15.82 12.96
N PRO A 307 -12.44 15.16 14.10
CA PRO A 307 -12.80 13.74 14.13
C PRO A 307 -13.89 13.35 13.13
N GLU A 308 -14.91 14.19 12.94
CA GLU A 308 -16.04 13.88 12.05
C GLU A 308 -15.61 13.80 10.58
N TRP A 309 -14.59 14.56 10.18
CA TRP A 309 -14.05 14.48 8.82
C TRP A 309 -13.34 13.15 8.58
N TRP A 310 -12.61 12.63 9.58
CA TRP A 310 -11.95 11.33 9.48
C TRP A 310 -12.97 10.20 9.36
N ALA A 311 -14.01 10.22 10.20
CA ALA A 311 -15.08 9.23 10.16
C ALA A 311 -15.80 9.22 8.81
N ALA A 312 -16.06 10.40 8.23
CA ALA A 312 -16.71 10.50 6.92
C ALA A 312 -15.80 10.05 5.76
N GLU A 313 -14.53 10.44 5.77
CA GLU A 313 -13.60 10.19 4.66
C GLU A 313 -13.00 8.78 4.68
N PHE A 314 -12.66 8.27 5.87
CA PHE A 314 -11.93 7.02 6.05
C PHE A 314 -12.66 6.00 6.93
N GLY A 315 -13.70 6.40 7.66
CA GLY A 315 -14.41 5.50 8.57
C GLY A 315 -15.38 4.56 7.86
N ARG A 316 -15.75 4.89 6.62
CA ARG A 316 -16.66 4.11 5.79
C ARG A 316 -15.88 3.23 4.83
N PRO A 317 -16.35 2.01 4.51
CA PRO A 317 -15.61 1.05 3.69
C PRO A 317 -15.65 1.37 2.18
N PHE A 318 -15.97 2.60 1.79
CA PHE A 318 -16.15 2.98 0.38
C PHE A 318 -14.98 3.77 -0.20
N SER A 319 -13.90 3.98 0.57
CA SER A 319 -12.78 4.85 0.18
C SER A 319 -12.01 4.31 -1.03
N SER A 320 -12.00 3.00 -1.24
CA SER A 320 -11.37 2.29 -2.36
C SER A 320 -12.25 2.22 -3.61
N TRP A 321 -13.53 2.58 -3.52
CA TRP A 321 -14.49 2.43 -4.61
C TRP A 321 -14.27 3.48 -5.72
N PRO A 322 -14.69 3.19 -6.97
CA PRO A 322 -14.75 4.22 -8.00
C PRO A 322 -15.57 5.43 -7.54
N LYS A 323 -15.04 6.64 -7.70
CA LYS A 323 -15.61 7.89 -7.15
C LYS A 323 -17.13 8.04 -7.31
N ARG A 324 -17.69 7.63 -8.46
CA ARG A 324 -19.14 7.67 -8.71
C ARG A 324 -19.92 6.70 -7.81
N LEU A 325 -19.43 5.47 -7.68
CA LEU A 325 -20.05 4.46 -6.83
C LEU A 325 -19.84 4.78 -5.35
N ALA A 326 -18.63 5.20 -4.96
CA ALA A 326 -18.33 5.66 -3.62
C ALA A 326 -19.29 6.76 -3.15
N LYS A 327 -19.59 7.73 -4.04
CA LYS A 327 -20.56 8.79 -3.74
C LYS A 327 -21.96 8.24 -3.48
N LEU A 328 -22.45 7.35 -4.35
CA LEU A 328 -23.77 6.72 -4.18
C LEU A 328 -23.85 5.89 -2.90
N ALA A 329 -22.77 5.18 -2.57
CA ALA A 329 -22.68 4.36 -1.37
C ALA A 329 -22.68 5.21 -0.11
N ASN A 330 -21.92 6.30 -0.09
CA ASN A 330 -21.93 7.27 1.01
C ASN A 330 -23.31 7.91 1.22
N GLU A 331 -23.98 8.34 0.15
CA GLU A 331 -25.33 8.91 0.24
C GLU A 331 -26.36 7.88 0.75
N ALA A 332 -26.24 6.62 0.34
CA ALA A 332 -27.09 5.55 0.84
C ALA A 332 -26.84 5.28 2.33
N TYR A 333 -25.56 5.29 2.73
CA TYR A 333 -25.15 5.12 4.12
C TYR A 333 -25.67 6.27 5.00
N ASP A 334 -25.56 7.52 4.54
CA ASP A 334 -26.09 8.70 5.25
C ASP A 334 -27.60 8.57 5.53
N VAL A 335 -28.37 8.14 4.52
CA VAL A 335 -29.81 7.91 4.66
C VAL A 335 -30.10 6.80 5.67
N ALA A 336 -29.37 5.69 5.59
CA ALA A 336 -29.53 4.57 6.51
C ALA A 336 -29.16 4.97 7.95
N GLN A 337 -28.04 5.69 8.14
CA GLN A 337 -27.60 6.18 9.44
C GLN A 337 -28.62 7.15 10.05
N ALA A 338 -29.20 8.05 9.25
CA ALA A 338 -30.26 8.94 9.71
C ALA A 338 -31.53 8.19 10.13
N ALA A 339 -31.90 7.13 9.42
CA ALA A 339 -33.02 6.26 9.78
C ALA A 339 -32.72 5.47 11.07
N MET A 340 -31.51 4.93 11.22
CA MET A 340 -31.06 4.24 12.42
C MET A 340 -31.11 5.14 13.66
N ALA A 341 -30.67 6.40 13.54
CA ALA A 341 -30.72 7.38 14.63
C ALA A 341 -32.14 7.65 15.17
N GLN A 342 -33.18 7.41 14.35
CA GLN A 342 -34.59 7.58 14.74
C GLN A 342 -35.29 6.26 15.06
N ALA A 343 -34.63 5.11 14.87
CA ALA A 343 -35.21 3.79 15.07
C ALA A 343 -35.57 3.58 16.56
N ARG A 344 -36.82 3.19 16.82
CA ARG A 344 -37.34 2.93 18.17
C ARG A 344 -37.64 1.45 18.40
N SER A 345 -37.57 0.65 17.35
CA SER A 345 -37.79 -0.79 17.37
C SER A 345 -36.79 -1.51 16.48
N LEU A 346 -36.62 -2.81 16.69
CA LEU A 346 -35.81 -3.66 15.80
C LEU A 346 -36.36 -3.68 14.37
N ALA A 347 -37.68 -3.54 14.19
CA ALA A 347 -38.31 -3.48 12.87
C ALA A 347 -37.92 -2.21 12.10
N ASP A 348 -37.79 -1.07 12.78
CA ASP A 348 -37.32 0.18 12.16
C ASP A 348 -35.86 0.04 11.69
N ALA A 349 -35.02 -0.60 12.51
CA ALA A 349 -33.63 -0.85 12.18
C ALA A 349 -33.47 -1.85 11.02
N GLU A 350 -34.24 -2.95 11.04
CA GLU A 350 -34.29 -3.90 9.93
C GLU A 350 -34.71 -3.19 8.63
N ALA A 351 -35.75 -2.36 8.66
CA ALA A 351 -36.19 -1.60 7.50
C ALA A 351 -35.10 -0.66 6.95
N ALA A 352 -34.34 0.00 7.83
CA ALA A 352 -33.22 0.86 7.42
C ALA A 352 -32.09 0.06 6.73
N ILE A 353 -31.70 -1.08 7.31
CA ILE A 353 -30.66 -1.96 6.75
C ILE A 353 -31.13 -2.61 5.44
N THR A 354 -32.36 -3.08 5.36
CA THR A 354 -32.94 -3.62 4.13
C THR A 354 -32.99 -2.56 3.03
N ALA A 355 -33.45 -1.35 3.34
CA ALA A 355 -33.50 -0.25 2.37
C ALA A 355 -32.11 0.15 1.85
N PHE A 356 -31.10 0.16 2.73
CA PHE A 356 -29.71 0.34 2.33
C PHE A 356 -29.27 -0.77 1.36
N THR A 357 -29.49 -2.03 1.74
CA THR A 357 -29.03 -3.22 0.99
C THR A 357 -29.64 -3.30 -0.42
N VAL A 358 -30.97 -3.19 -0.50
CA VAL A 358 -31.73 -3.32 -1.76
C VAL A 358 -31.31 -2.28 -2.80
N ARG A 359 -30.78 -1.13 -2.37
CA ARG A 359 -30.29 -0.09 -3.28
C ARG A 359 -29.11 -0.56 -4.14
N PHE A 360 -28.37 -1.57 -3.71
CA PHE A 360 -27.18 -2.08 -4.41
C PHE A 360 -27.44 -3.32 -5.27
N ASN A 361 -28.55 -4.02 -5.07
CA ASN A 361 -28.97 -5.19 -5.82
C ASN A 361 -28.96 -5.00 -7.35
N THR A 362 -29.31 -3.80 -7.81
CA THR A 362 -29.39 -3.48 -9.25
C THR A 362 -28.23 -2.61 -9.75
N LEU A 363 -27.28 -2.25 -8.88
CA LEU A 363 -26.16 -1.39 -9.24
C LEU A 363 -25.10 -2.19 -10.01
N LYS A 364 -24.75 -1.70 -11.20
CA LYS A 364 -23.65 -2.27 -12.00
C LYS A 364 -22.30 -1.90 -11.40
N GLY A 365 -21.33 -2.81 -11.50
CA GLY A 365 -19.96 -2.61 -11.02
C GLY A 365 -19.80 -2.84 -9.52
N ILE A 366 -20.69 -3.62 -8.91
CA ILE A 366 -20.58 -4.13 -7.54
C ILE A 366 -20.06 -5.57 -7.62
N GLU A 367 -18.74 -5.72 -7.45
CA GLU A 367 -18.04 -7.01 -7.48
C GLU A 367 -17.82 -7.54 -6.06
N THR A 368 -17.06 -8.62 -5.89
CA THR A 368 -16.85 -9.27 -4.58
C THR A 368 -16.38 -8.32 -3.49
N VAL A 369 -15.42 -7.45 -3.79
CA VAL A 369 -14.85 -6.51 -2.79
C VAL A 369 -15.89 -5.48 -2.37
N GLU A 370 -16.63 -4.90 -3.31
CA GLU A 370 -17.69 -3.96 -2.99
C GLU A 370 -18.81 -4.62 -2.17
N ARG A 371 -19.12 -5.90 -2.44
CA ARG A 371 -20.12 -6.66 -1.66
C ARG A 371 -19.66 -6.89 -0.21
N GLU A 372 -18.39 -7.19 0.00
CA GLU A 372 -17.80 -7.31 1.33
C GLU A 372 -17.81 -5.96 2.07
N ASP A 373 -17.47 -4.87 1.38
CA ASP A 373 -17.52 -3.51 1.94
C ASP A 373 -18.95 -3.09 2.31
N LEU A 374 -19.98 -3.53 1.55
CA LEU A 374 -21.39 -3.32 1.92
C LEU A 374 -21.78 -4.08 3.20
N GLY A 375 -21.28 -5.30 3.37
CA GLY A 375 -21.47 -6.06 4.61
C GLY A 375 -20.82 -5.35 5.81
N GLU A 376 -19.61 -4.83 5.65
CA GLU A 376 -18.95 -4.00 6.67
C GLU A 376 -19.76 -2.73 6.97
N ALA A 377 -20.32 -2.07 5.96
CA ALA A 377 -21.16 -0.91 6.17
C ALA A 377 -22.43 -1.24 6.98
N VAL A 378 -23.07 -2.38 6.75
CA VAL A 378 -24.21 -2.83 7.56
C VAL A 378 -23.81 -3.08 9.00
N ARG A 379 -22.65 -3.71 9.23
CA ARG A 379 -22.11 -3.89 10.58
C ARG A 379 -21.92 -2.54 11.28
N GLN A 380 -21.34 -1.55 10.61
CA GLN A 380 -21.19 -0.20 11.15
C GLN A 380 -22.54 0.47 11.46
N LEU A 381 -23.56 0.28 10.62
CA LEU A 381 -24.90 0.79 10.88
C LEU A 381 -25.53 0.15 12.12
N SER A 382 -25.31 -1.14 12.36
CA SER A 382 -25.82 -1.82 13.57
C SER A 382 -25.23 -1.27 14.88
N GLN A 383 -24.04 -0.68 14.82
CA GLN A 383 -23.34 -0.06 15.94
C GLN A 383 -23.62 1.45 16.07
N SER A 384 -24.40 2.03 15.14
CA SER A 384 -24.72 3.46 15.16
C SER A 384 -25.76 3.80 16.23
N ASP A 385 -25.80 5.08 16.62
CA ASP A 385 -26.77 5.59 17.60
C ASP A 385 -28.20 5.25 17.17
N HIS A 386 -29.03 4.80 18.13
CA HIS A 386 -30.44 4.47 17.92
C HIS A 386 -31.25 4.57 19.23
N LEU A 387 -32.57 4.67 19.14
CA LEU A 387 -33.48 4.86 20.29
C LEU A 387 -34.16 3.57 20.79
N ILE A 388 -33.70 2.40 20.35
CA ILE A 388 -34.31 1.08 20.64
C ILE A 388 -34.16 0.67 22.11
N GLY A 389 -33.14 1.19 22.81
CA GLY A 389 -32.88 0.87 24.23
C GLY A 389 -32.16 -0.46 24.48
N GLN A 390 -31.78 -1.18 23.41
CA GLN A 390 -30.95 -2.38 23.46
C GLN A 390 -30.03 -2.42 22.23
N PRO A 391 -28.83 -3.02 22.32
CA PRO A 391 -27.92 -3.13 21.18
C PRO A 391 -28.51 -4.03 20.08
N ILE A 392 -28.17 -3.74 18.83
CA ILE A 392 -28.41 -4.63 17.69
C ILE A 392 -27.17 -5.52 17.53
N PRO A 393 -27.26 -6.85 17.74
CA PRO A 393 -26.11 -7.74 17.51
C PRO A 393 -25.68 -7.73 16.05
N GLU A 394 -24.38 -7.79 15.77
CA GLU A 394 -23.85 -7.81 14.40
C GLU A 394 -24.45 -8.95 13.57
N GLU A 395 -24.55 -10.16 14.16
CA GLU A 395 -25.16 -11.34 13.52
C GLU A 395 -26.61 -11.08 13.08
N MET A 396 -27.35 -10.24 13.81
CA MET A 396 -28.72 -9.90 13.46
C MET A 396 -28.76 -8.97 12.25
N ALA A 397 -27.91 -7.95 12.22
CA ALA A 397 -27.78 -7.04 11.09
C ALA A 397 -27.28 -7.76 9.83
N GLU A 398 -26.33 -8.67 9.97
CA GLU A 398 -25.84 -9.53 8.88
C GLU A 398 -26.96 -10.41 8.32
N ARG A 399 -27.80 -11.01 9.18
CA ARG A 399 -28.97 -11.78 8.72
C ARG A 399 -29.97 -10.94 7.93
N TRP A 400 -30.21 -9.69 8.32
CA TRP A 400 -31.08 -8.78 7.57
C TRP A 400 -30.48 -8.38 6.22
N PHE A 401 -29.17 -8.16 6.18
CA PHE A 401 -28.43 -7.91 4.94
C PHE A 401 -28.49 -9.12 4.00
N ASP A 402 -28.22 -10.31 4.52
CA ASP A 402 -28.25 -11.57 3.77
C ASP A 402 -29.63 -11.89 3.20
N ALA A 403 -30.70 -11.59 3.95
CA ALA A 403 -32.06 -11.77 3.48
C ALA A 403 -32.48 -10.77 2.38
N ALA A 404 -31.83 -9.60 2.32
CA ALA A 404 -32.20 -8.51 1.41
C ALA A 404 -31.34 -8.45 0.13
N ARG A 405 -30.11 -8.97 0.15
CA ARG A 405 -29.22 -9.00 -1.02
C ARG A 405 -29.65 -10.06 -2.03
N ASP A 406 -29.46 -9.81 -3.33
CA ASP A 406 -29.86 -10.70 -4.43
C ASP A 406 -28.72 -11.12 -5.37
N TYR A 407 -27.46 -10.95 -4.92
CA TYR A 407 -26.26 -11.11 -5.72
C TYR A 407 -25.25 -12.14 -5.21
#